data_AF-A0A3S5K369-F1
#
_entry.id   AF-A0A3S5K369-F1
#
_cell.length_a   1.000
_cell.length_b   1.000
_cell.length_c   1.000
_cell.angle_alpha   90.00
_cell.angle_beta   90.00
_cell.angle_gamma   90.00
#
_symmetry.space_group_name_H-M   'P 1'
#
loop_
_entity.id
_entity.type
_entity.pdbx_description
1 polymer ?
#
loop_
_entity_poly.entity_id
_entity_poly.type
_entity_poly.pdbx_seq_one_letter_code
_entity_poly.pdbx_strand_id
1 'polypeptide(L)'
;MILTTTDVIQGTVVQSYLGVVTAQVVYGSNFLRDFFAGIRDIIGGRTASYERLFEEGQQKALNELEQRARRLGANAVVGIEIDTGTINVDQSGVLLLITASGTAVRV
;
A
#
# COMPACT_ATOMS: atom_id res chain seq x y z
N MET A 1 4.80 7.50 12.63
CA MET A 1 5.49 8.36 11.64
C MET A 1 4.43 9.19 10.93
N ILE A 2 4.70 10.43 10.50
CA ILE A 2 3.73 11.13 9.64
C ILE A 2 3.81 10.52 8.24
N LEU A 3 2.69 10.05 7.72
CA LEU A 3 2.53 9.56 6.36
C LEU A 3 1.48 10.44 5.68
N THR A 4 1.81 11.03 4.54
CA THR A 4 0.87 11.90 3.83
C THR A 4 1.02 11.77 2.32
N THR A 5 -0.10 11.88 1.62
CA THR A 5 -0.14 11.98 0.16
C THR A 5 0.23 13.38 -0.32
N THR A 6 0.27 14.39 0.57
CA THR A 6 0.73 15.73 0.23
C THR A 6 2.25 15.80 0.16
N ASP A 7 2.78 16.67 -0.68
CA ASP A 7 4.24 16.89 -0.78
C ASP A 7 4.82 17.67 0.41
N VAL A 8 3.95 18.36 1.16
CA VAL A 8 4.33 19.25 2.26
C VAL A 8 3.53 18.95 3.52
N ILE A 9 4.20 19.02 4.67
CA ILE A 9 3.59 19.00 6.00
C ILE A 9 3.51 20.45 6.51
N GLN A 10 2.30 20.96 6.73
CA GLN A 10 2.10 22.35 7.15
C GLN A 10 2.71 22.61 8.53
N GLY A 11 3.37 23.76 8.68
CA GLY A 11 4.01 24.15 9.94
C GLY A 11 5.31 23.40 10.24
N THR A 12 5.86 22.67 9.28
CA THR A 12 7.17 21.99 9.42
C THR A 12 8.06 22.26 8.21
N VAL A 13 9.38 22.21 8.40
CA VAL A 13 10.39 22.37 7.34
C VAL A 13 11.13 21.05 7.18
N VAL A 14 11.21 20.54 5.95
CA VAL A 14 12.03 19.34 5.66
C VAL A 14 13.50 19.68 5.85
N GLN A 15 14.14 19.04 6.84
CA GLN A 15 15.56 19.17 7.17
C GLN A 15 16.43 18.35 6.20
N SER A 16 15.96 17.18 5.79
CA SER A 16 16.65 16.34 4.81
C SER A 16 15.71 15.41 4.06
N TYR A 17 16.04 15.17 2.79
CA TYR A 17 15.43 14.15 1.95
C TYR A 17 16.32 12.91 1.97
N LEU A 18 15.76 11.78 2.41
CA LEU A 18 16.49 10.53 2.63
C LEU A 18 16.30 9.52 1.50
N GLY A 19 15.65 9.96 0.41
CA GLY A 19 15.43 9.19 -0.80
C GLY A 19 14.03 8.61 -0.92
N VAL A 20 13.80 7.95 -2.06
CA VAL A 20 12.53 7.29 -2.37
C VAL A 20 12.43 6.00 -1.57
N VAL A 21 11.25 5.76 -0.99
CA VAL A 21 10.88 4.49 -0.39
C VAL A 21 9.72 3.89 -1.14
N THR A 22 9.72 2.57 -1.27
CA THR A 22 8.63 1.80 -1.88
C THR A 22 8.29 0.60 -1.02
N ALA A 23 7.06 0.11 -1.12
CA ALA A 23 6.59 -1.12 -0.49
C ALA A 23 5.56 -1.79 -1.39
N GLN A 24 5.47 -3.12 -1.32
CA GLN A 24 4.61 -3.91 -2.19
C GLN A 24 3.97 -5.04 -1.39
N VAL A 25 2.68 -5.26 -1.63
CA VAL A 25 1.93 -6.43 -1.16
C VAL A 25 1.40 -7.14 -2.39
N VAL A 26 1.66 -8.44 -2.50
CA VAL A 26 1.28 -9.26 -3.64
C VAL A 26 0.41 -10.42 -3.17
N TYR A 27 -0.80 -10.50 -3.69
CA TYR A 27 -1.72 -11.62 -3.43
C TYR A 27 -1.79 -12.52 -4.66
N GLY A 28 -1.50 -13.80 -4.45
CA GLY A 28 -1.55 -14.82 -5.50
C GLY A 28 -2.96 -15.38 -5.72
N SER A 29 -3.16 -16.03 -6.88
CA SER A 29 -4.48 -16.50 -7.31
C SER A 29 -5.12 -17.52 -6.38
N ASN A 30 -4.32 -18.35 -5.72
CA ASN A 30 -4.83 -19.32 -4.74
C ASN A 30 -5.38 -18.61 -3.51
N PHE A 31 -4.63 -17.64 -2.97
CA PHE A 31 -5.09 -16.82 -1.86
C PHE A 31 -6.38 -16.06 -2.23
N LEU A 32 -6.42 -15.45 -3.42
CA LEU A 32 -7.62 -14.77 -3.90
C LEU A 32 -8.80 -15.75 -3.99
N ARG A 33 -8.61 -16.93 -4.60
CA ARG A 33 -9.65 -17.95 -4.70
C ARG A 33 -10.19 -18.36 -3.34
N ASP A 34 -9.31 -18.64 -2.38
CA ASP A 34 -9.71 -19.11 -1.05
C ASP A 34 -10.37 -17.99 -0.23
N PHE A 35 -9.83 -16.77 -0.31
CA PHE A 35 -10.38 -15.60 0.35
C PHE A 35 -11.77 -15.24 -0.21
N PHE A 36 -11.99 -15.49 -1.50
CA PHE A 36 -13.26 -15.25 -2.15
C PHE A 36 -14.20 -16.47 -2.20
N ALA A 37 -13.74 -17.66 -1.78
CA ALA A 37 -14.53 -18.89 -1.79
C ALA A 37 -15.65 -18.79 -0.73
N GLY A 38 -16.88 -18.57 -1.18
CA GLY A 38 -18.06 -18.55 -0.33
C GLY A 38 -18.67 -17.17 -0.08
N ILE A 39 -18.26 -16.13 -0.80
CA ILE A 39 -18.89 -14.81 -0.68
C ILE A 39 -20.32 -14.85 -1.20
N ARG A 40 -21.25 -14.56 -0.29
CA ARG A 40 -22.65 -14.26 -0.59
C ARG A 40 -23.02 -12.80 -0.26
N ASP A 41 -22.04 -12.00 0.16
CA ASP A 41 -22.27 -10.70 0.82
C ASP A 41 -22.10 -9.51 -0.12
N ILE A 42 -22.87 -9.51 -1.22
CA ILE A 42 -23.03 -8.30 -2.03
C ILE A 42 -24.11 -7.45 -1.36
N ILE A 43 -23.70 -6.35 -0.72
CA ILE A 43 -24.61 -5.40 -0.08
C ILE A 43 -24.59 -4.11 -0.89
N GLY A 44 -25.71 -3.78 -1.53
CA GLY A 44 -25.86 -2.52 -2.26
C GLY A 44 -24.87 -2.30 -3.42
N GLY A 45 -24.36 -3.38 -4.02
CA GLY A 45 -23.38 -3.32 -5.11
C GLY A 45 -21.91 -3.24 -4.68
N ARG A 46 -21.64 -3.19 -3.37
CA ARG A 46 -20.28 -3.29 -2.80
C ARG A 46 -20.01 -4.73 -2.39
N THR A 47 -18.77 -5.17 -2.55
CA THR A 47 -18.35 -6.52 -2.11
C THR A 47 -17.44 -6.39 -0.90
N ALA A 48 -18.00 -6.58 0.30
CA ALA A 48 -17.32 -6.32 1.57
C ALA A 48 -16.00 -7.10 1.75
N SER A 49 -15.86 -8.25 1.10
CA SER A 49 -14.60 -9.01 1.05
C SER A 49 -13.52 -8.31 0.23
N TYR A 50 -13.82 -7.81 -0.96
CA TYR A 50 -12.85 -7.08 -1.78
C TYR A 50 -12.36 -5.83 -1.06
N GLU A 51 -13.27 -5.10 -0.42
CA GLU A 51 -12.91 -3.90 0.35
C GLU A 51 -11.97 -4.23 1.50
N ARG A 52 -12.26 -5.27 2.27
CA ARG A 52 -11.37 -5.76 3.32
C ARG A 52 -10.00 -6.17 2.78
N LEU A 53 -9.95 -6.84 1.63
CA LEU A 53 -8.69 -7.23 1.00
C LEU A 53 -7.83 -6.00 0.65
N PHE A 54 -8.45 -4.97 0.06
CA PHE A 54 -7.76 -3.74 -0.29
C PHE A 54 -7.32 -2.96 0.94
N GLU A 55 -8.18 -2.80 1.94
CA GLU A 55 -7.87 -2.13 3.19
C GLU A 55 -6.69 -2.80 3.90
N GLU A 56 -6.74 -4.13 4.07
CA GLU A 56 -5.64 -4.89 4.68
C GLU A 56 -4.34 -4.79 3.88
N GLY A 57 -4.45 -4.86 2.54
CA GLY A 57 -3.29 -4.75 1.65
C GLY A 57 -2.64 -3.38 1.68
N GLN A 58 -3.42 -2.31 1.64
CA GLN A 58 -2.95 -0.93 1.74
C GLN A 58 -2.29 -0.67 3.10
N GLN A 59 -2.90 -1.14 4.20
CA GLN A 59 -2.31 -0.99 5.53
C GLN A 59 -0.98 -1.75 5.64
N LYS A 60 -0.88 -2.96 5.10
CA LYS A 60 0.38 -3.72 5.06
C LYS A 60 1.45 -3.00 4.23
N ALA A 61 1.09 -2.45 3.08
CA ALA A 61 2.01 -1.69 2.23
C ALA A 61 2.52 -0.43 2.95
N LEU A 62 1.63 0.35 3.57
CA LEU A 62 2.00 1.55 4.32
C LEU A 62 2.87 1.24 5.56
N ASN A 63 2.56 0.15 6.28
CA ASN A 63 3.37 -0.29 7.42
C ASN A 63 4.80 -0.66 6.99
N GLU A 64 4.95 -1.41 5.89
CA GLU A 64 6.27 -1.74 5.34
C GLU A 64 6.99 -0.49 4.84
N LEU A 65 6.28 0.43 4.17
CA LEU A 65 6.82 1.73 3.71
C LEU A 65 7.38 2.55 4.88
N GLU A 66 6.62 2.65 5.98
CA GLU A 66 7.05 3.30 7.22
C GLU A 66 8.31 2.62 7.78
N GLN A 67 8.34 1.28 7.85
CA GLN A 67 9.52 0.57 8.34
C GLN A 67 10.75 0.83 7.46
N ARG A 68 10.60 0.88 6.13
CA ARG A 68 11.70 1.22 5.21
C ARG A 68 12.21 2.63 5.47
N ALA A 69 11.31 3.60 5.60
CA ALA A 69 11.65 4.98 5.91
C ALA A 69 12.36 5.13 7.27
N ARG A 70 11.90 4.41 8.30
CA ARG A 70 12.55 4.37 9.62
C ARG A 70 14.00 3.88 9.53
N ARG A 71 14.28 2.86 8.72
CA ARG A 71 15.66 2.36 8.51
C ARG A 71 16.59 3.40 7.88
N LEU A 72 16.05 4.34 7.11
CA LEU A 72 16.80 5.47 6.55
C LEU A 72 16.96 6.62 7.57
N GLY A 73 16.33 6.54 8.74
CA GLY A 73 16.34 7.60 9.74
C GLY A 73 15.30 8.70 9.49
N ALA A 74 14.28 8.44 8.67
CA ALA A 74 13.17 9.35 8.46
C ALA A 74 12.23 9.40 9.68
N ASN A 75 11.56 10.54 9.85
CA ASN A 75 10.45 10.71 10.79
C ASN A 75 9.11 11.04 10.09
N ALA A 76 9.13 11.19 8.76
CA ALA A 76 7.95 11.29 7.92
C ALA A 76 8.18 10.71 6.50
N VAL A 77 7.08 10.39 5.81
CA VAL A 77 7.04 10.10 4.37
C VAL A 77 5.98 11.00 3.74
N VAL A 78 6.39 11.76 2.72
CA VAL A 78 5.54 12.71 1.98
C VAL A 78 5.36 12.26 0.53
N GLY A 79 4.37 12.82 -0.15
CA GLY A 79 4.07 12.50 -1.56
C GLY A 79 3.77 11.02 -1.74
N ILE A 80 3.04 10.43 -0.81
CA ILE A 80 2.68 9.01 -0.89
C ILE A 80 1.69 8.80 -2.03
N GLU A 81 2.01 7.83 -2.89
CA GLU A 81 1.13 7.29 -3.91
C GLU A 81 0.87 5.82 -3.61
N ILE A 82 -0.38 5.38 -3.77
CA ILE A 82 -0.79 3.99 -3.60
C ILE A 82 -1.46 3.55 -4.89
N ASP A 83 -0.84 2.59 -5.56
CA ASP A 83 -1.34 1.99 -6.77
C ASP A 83 -1.81 0.56 -6.52
N THR A 84 -2.85 0.19 -7.26
CA THR A 84 -3.36 -1.17 -7.28
C THR A 84 -3.40 -1.66 -8.72
N GLY A 85 -2.85 -2.84 -8.96
CA GLY A 85 -2.77 -3.42 -10.29
C GLY A 85 -2.91 -4.93 -10.27
N THR A 86 -3.08 -5.52 -11.46
CA THR A 86 -3.03 -6.97 -11.61
C THR A 86 -1.99 -7.35 -12.65
N ILE A 87 -1.31 -8.48 -12.42
CA ILE A 87 -0.42 -9.11 -13.39
C ILE A 87 -1.01 -10.47 -13.72
N ASN A 88 -1.28 -10.72 -15.00
CA ASN A 88 -1.64 -12.05 -15.49
C ASN A 88 -0.37 -12.88 -15.65
N VAL A 89 -0.30 -14.01 -14.95
CA VAL A 89 0.79 -14.99 -15.03
C VAL A 89 0.32 -16.15 -15.90
N ASP A 90 0.42 -15.98 -17.22
CA ASP A 90 0.03 -16.94 -18.25
C ASP A 90 -1.30 -17.66 -17.93
N GLN A 91 -1.34 -19.00 -18.05
CA GLN A 91 -2.49 -19.83 -17.66
C GLN A 91 -2.54 -20.13 -16.15
N SER A 92 -1.55 -19.65 -15.39
CA SER A 92 -1.32 -20.04 -13.99
C SER A 92 -2.08 -19.17 -12.99
N GLY A 93 -2.52 -17.98 -13.40
CA GLY A 93 -3.46 -17.15 -12.64
C GLY A 93 -3.15 -15.66 -12.65
N VAL A 94 -3.85 -14.90 -11.80
CA VAL A 94 -3.68 -13.46 -11.60
C VAL A 94 -2.98 -13.17 -10.26
N LEU A 95 -2.05 -12.22 -10.28
CA LEU A 95 -1.50 -11.57 -9.08
C LEU A 95 -2.19 -10.23 -8.88
N LEU A 96 -2.67 -9.96 -7.68
CA LEU A 96 -3.10 -8.62 -7.27
C LEU A 96 -1.93 -7.94 -6.56
N LEU A 97 -1.56 -6.75 -7.00
CA LEU A 97 -0.48 -5.95 -6.44
C LEU A 97 -1.06 -4.68 -5.83
N ILE A 98 -0.61 -4.38 -4.63
CA ILE A 98 -0.81 -3.08 -4.00
C ILE A 98 0.58 -2.53 -3.71
N THR A 99 0.92 -1.42 -4.36
CA THR A 99 2.23 -0.78 -4.25
C THR A 99 2.06 0.58 -3.61
N ALA A 100 2.94 0.92 -2.68
CA ALA A 100 3.03 2.25 -2.12
C ALA A 100 4.43 2.81 -2.39
N SER A 101 4.51 4.09 -2.76
CA SER A 101 5.76 4.82 -2.91
C SER A 101 5.65 6.20 -2.27
N GLY A 102 6.78 6.77 -1.89
CA GLY A 102 6.84 8.14 -1.39
C GLY A 102 8.29 8.56 -1.12
N THR A 103 8.45 9.76 -0.58
CA THR A 103 9.77 10.30 -0.24
C THR A 103 9.97 10.30 1.27
N ALA A 104 10.99 9.58 1.73
CA ALA A 104 11.37 9.55 3.14
C ALA A 104 12.09 10.85 3.50
N VAL A 105 11.62 11.53 4.55
CA VAL A 105 12.15 12.83 4.97
C VAL A 105 12.41 12.88 6.47
N ARG A 106 13.35 13.74 6.86
CA ARG A 106 13.46 14.23 8.22
C ARG A 106 12.90 15.64 8.26
N VAL A 107 11.92 15.86 9.13
CA VAL A 107 11.31 17.16 9.41
C VAL A 107 11.63 17.62 10.83
#